data_AF-A0A9X4AVW8-F1
#
_entry.id   AF-A0A9X4AVW8-F1
#
_cell.length_a   1.000
_cell.length_b   1.000
_cell.length_c   1.000
_cell.angle_alpha   90.00
_cell.angle_beta   90.00
_cell.angle_gamma   90.00
#
_symmetry.space_group_name_H-M   'P 1'
#
loop_
_entity.id
_entity.type
_entity.pdbx_description
1 polymer ?
#
loop_
_entity_poly.entity_id
_entity_poly.type
_entity_poly.pdbx_seq_one_letter_code
_entity_poly.pdbx_strand_id
1 'polypeptide(L)'
;MTKQEALIIATAFRDRQGYKTTIDAGTPARLYDSFECVTGPAWVIEAPLPPSTLEGTNTITYVVSVAEKAVKCIINSSGFIKRLDELDTSFSDDELDELRDMGFEVLD
;
A
#
# COMPACT_ATOMS: atom_id res chain seq x y z
N MET A 1 10.73 -1.70 9.29
CA MET A 1 9.73 -2.27 8.35
C MET A 1 10.39 -2.56 7.01
N THR A 2 10.25 -3.78 6.52
CA THR A 2 10.79 -4.27 5.24
C THR A 2 9.87 -3.95 4.07
N LYS A 3 10.35 -4.11 2.82
CA LYS A 3 9.51 -4.01 1.61
C LYS A 3 8.33 -5.00 1.67
N GLN A 4 8.59 -6.23 2.12
CA GLN A 4 7.58 -7.28 2.18
C GLN A 4 6.46 -6.94 3.17
N GLU A 5 6.80 -6.47 4.37
CA GLU A 5 5.82 -6.00 5.35
C GLU A 5 4.97 -4.84 4.79
N ALA A 6 5.58 -3.90 4.07
CA ALA A 6 4.85 -2.80 3.44
C ALA A 6 3.87 -3.27 2.37
N LEU A 7 4.26 -4.26 1.55
CA LEU A 7 3.37 -4.87 0.55
C LEU A 7 2.20 -5.62 1.21
N ILE A 8 2.44 -6.33 2.32
CA ILE A 8 1.39 -7.00 3.10
C ILE A 8 0.39 -5.98 3.63
N ILE A 9 0.86 -4.90 4.28
CA ILE A 9 -0.01 -3.82 4.79
C ILE A 9 -0.85 -3.21 3.67
N ALA A 10 -0.22 -2.86 2.55
CA ALA A 10 -0.93 -2.26 1.42
C ALA A 10 -1.98 -3.20 0.83
N THR A 11 -1.68 -4.51 0.78
CA THR A 11 -2.61 -5.52 0.26
C THR A 11 -3.78 -5.75 1.22
N ALA A 12 -3.51 -5.89 2.52
CA ALA A 12 -4.55 -6.05 3.52
C ALA A 12 -5.48 -4.82 3.56
N PHE A 13 -4.91 -3.61 3.47
CA PHE A 13 -5.68 -2.38 3.35
C PHE A 13 -6.51 -2.35 2.06
N ARG A 14 -5.93 -2.72 0.91
CA ARG A 14 -6.65 -2.83 -0.37
C ARG A 14 -7.88 -3.72 -0.22
N ASP A 15 -7.72 -4.91 0.34
CA ASP A 15 -8.79 -5.89 0.50
C ASP A 15 -9.87 -5.39 1.46
N ARG A 16 -9.47 -4.80 2.58
CA ARG A 16 -10.41 -4.17 3.55
C ARG A 16 -11.25 -3.07 2.91
N GLN A 17 -10.70 -2.32 1.95
CA GLN A 17 -11.39 -1.21 1.29
C GLN A 17 -12.03 -1.57 -0.06
N GLY A 18 -11.83 -2.80 -0.56
CA GLY A 18 -12.39 -3.26 -1.83
C GLY A 18 -11.77 -2.62 -3.08
N TYR A 19 -10.52 -2.14 -3.02
CA TYR A 19 -9.82 -1.63 -4.20
C TYR A 19 -9.43 -2.78 -5.15
N LYS A 20 -9.61 -2.59 -6.46
CA LYS A 20 -9.40 -3.64 -7.47
C LYS A 20 -7.97 -3.71 -8.03
N THR A 21 -6.97 -3.23 -7.30
CA THR A 21 -5.56 -3.17 -7.75
C THR A 21 -4.82 -4.48 -7.47
N THR A 22 -3.79 -4.76 -8.27
CA THR A 22 -2.90 -5.90 -8.00
C THR A 22 -1.67 -5.41 -7.22
N ILE A 23 -1.38 -6.07 -6.10
CA ILE A 23 -0.17 -5.85 -5.30
C ILE A 23 0.44 -7.23 -5.06
N ASP A 24 1.71 -7.39 -5.41
CA ASP A 24 2.49 -8.63 -5.39
C ASP A 24 3.99 -8.35 -5.13
N ALA A 25 4.83 -9.40 -5.22
CA ALA A 25 6.29 -9.37 -5.11
C ALA A 25 6.97 -8.28 -5.95
N GLY A 26 6.56 -8.23 -7.21
CA GLY A 26 7.16 -7.45 -8.28
C GLY A 26 6.67 -6.01 -8.28
N THR A 27 5.60 -5.72 -7.53
CA THR A 27 5.00 -4.39 -7.46
C THR A 27 6.07 -3.37 -7.04
N PRO A 28 6.24 -2.29 -7.84
CA PRO A 28 7.21 -1.25 -7.53
C PRO A 28 6.95 -0.65 -6.14
N ALA A 29 7.99 -0.68 -5.30
CA ALA A 29 7.95 -0.11 -3.96
C ALA A 29 9.27 0.61 -3.68
N ARG A 30 9.20 1.85 -3.20
CA ARG A 30 10.38 2.65 -2.84
C ARG A 30 10.22 3.22 -1.43
N LEU A 31 11.30 3.14 -0.66
CA LEU A 31 11.41 3.76 0.65
C LEU A 31 11.85 5.21 0.50
N TYR A 32 11.14 6.11 1.15
CA TYR A 32 11.48 7.52 1.27
C TYR A 32 11.68 7.87 2.74
N ASP A 33 12.66 8.72 3.06
CA ASP A 33 12.95 9.16 4.43
C ASP A 33 11.83 10.04 5.01
N SER A 34 11.08 10.70 4.13
CA SER A 34 9.91 11.50 4.47
C SER A 34 8.95 11.58 3.30
N PHE A 35 7.64 11.67 3.58
CA PHE A 35 6.61 11.87 2.57
C PHE A 35 5.53 12.83 3.10
N GLU A 36 4.94 13.69 2.25
CA GLU A 36 4.10 14.83 2.68
C GLU A 36 2.94 14.45 3.62
N CYS A 37 2.36 13.26 3.43
CA CYS A 37 1.20 12.78 4.19
C CYS A 37 1.56 11.88 5.39
N VAL A 38 2.85 11.71 5.70
CA VAL A 38 3.34 10.78 6.74
C VAL A 38 4.41 11.44 7.60
N THR A 39 4.36 11.20 8.91
CA THR A 39 5.46 11.55 9.81
C THR A 39 6.52 10.46 9.78
N GLY A 40 7.73 10.80 9.29
CA GLY A 40 8.86 9.88 9.20
C GLY A 40 8.90 9.08 7.90
N PRO A 41 9.69 7.98 7.86
CA PRO A 41 9.90 7.20 6.65
C PRO A 41 8.62 6.51 6.16
N ALA A 42 8.46 6.41 4.85
CA ALA A 42 7.30 5.79 4.22
C ALA A 42 7.70 4.94 3.00
N TRP A 43 7.02 3.80 2.85
CA TRP A 43 7.04 3.03 1.62
C TRP A 43 5.97 3.55 0.67
N VAL A 44 6.37 3.83 -0.56
CA VAL A 44 5.48 4.24 -1.65
C VAL A 44 5.37 3.08 -2.63
N ILE A 45 4.17 2.54 -2.78
CA ILE A 45 3.87 1.33 -3.56
C ILE A 45 2.97 1.69 -4.73
N GLU A 46 3.44 1.48 -5.96
CA GLU A 46 2.69 1.80 -7.18
C GLU A 46 2.00 0.56 -7.73
N ALA A 47 0.71 0.43 -7.46
CA ALA A 47 -0.09 -0.72 -7.86
C ALA A 47 -0.81 -0.44 -9.19
N PRO A 48 -0.69 -1.31 -10.21
CA PRO A 48 -1.46 -1.18 -11.44
C PRO A 48 -2.96 -1.38 -11.17
N LEU A 49 -3.77 -0.54 -11.81
CA LEU A 49 -5.20 -0.78 -11.95
C LEU A 49 -5.45 -1.78 -13.09
N PRO A 50 -6.54 -2.55 -13.01
CA PRO A 50 -6.93 -3.45 -14.08
C PRO A 50 -7.14 -2.65 -15.38
N PRO A 51 -6.90 -3.27 -16.55
CA PRO A 51 -7.07 -2.60 -17.84
C PRO A 51 -8.45 -1.96 -17.92
N SER A 52 -8.49 -0.65 -18.16
CA SER A 52 -9.72 0.07 -18.45
C SER A 52 -9.78 0.35 -19.96
N THR A 53 -10.98 0.65 -20.46
CA THR A 53 -11.18 1.05 -21.87
C THR A 53 -10.61 2.44 -22.19
N LEU A 54 -10.02 3.13 -21.20
CA LEU A 54 -9.41 4.45 -21.34
C LEU A 54 -7.89 4.30 -21.46
N GLU A 55 -7.29 4.94 -22.47
CA GLU A 55 -5.84 4.94 -22.67
C GLU A 55 -5.12 5.64 -21.49
N GLY A 56 -4.11 4.97 -20.93
CA GLY A 56 -3.26 5.50 -19.86
C GLY A 56 -2.78 4.43 -18.89
N THR A 57 -1.55 4.56 -18.41
CA THR A 57 -1.05 3.74 -17.30
C THR A 57 -1.78 4.17 -16.02
N ASN A 58 -2.86 3.46 -15.70
CA ASN A 58 -3.63 3.72 -14.51
C ASN A 58 -2.98 3.00 -13.32
N THR A 59 -2.42 3.76 -12.40
CA THR A 59 -1.90 3.26 -11.13
C THR A 59 -2.63 3.89 -9.95
N ILE A 60 -2.64 3.16 -8.84
CA ILE A 60 -2.92 3.71 -7.53
C ILE A 60 -1.66 3.57 -6.71
N THR A 61 -1.24 4.66 -6.08
CA THR A 61 -0.08 4.68 -5.21
C THR A 61 -0.53 4.60 -3.75
N TYR A 62 -0.03 3.63 -3.01
CA TYR A 62 -0.24 3.49 -1.56
C TYR A 62 0.97 4.05 -0.82
N VAL A 63 0.72 4.91 0.17
CA VAL A 63 1.78 5.44 1.03
C VAL A 63 1.65 4.83 2.42
N VAL A 64 2.60 3.96 2.76
CA VAL A 64 2.62 3.15 3.98
C VAL A 64 3.63 3.74 4.98
N SER A 65 3.16 4.15 6.14
CA SER A 65 3.99 4.65 7.24
C SER A 65 4.81 3.53 7.87
N VAL A 66 6.12 3.73 7.98
CA VAL A 66 7.00 2.81 8.70
C VAL A 66 6.74 2.86 10.21
N ALA A 67 6.45 4.05 10.75
CA ALA A 67 6.26 4.26 12.17
C ALA A 67 4.91 3.73 12.66
N GLU A 68 3.86 3.93 11.87
CA GLU A 68 2.48 3.58 12.24
C GLU A 68 2.02 2.23 11.67
N LYS A 69 2.83 1.59 10.81
CA LYS A 69 2.48 0.34 10.11
C LYS A 69 1.09 0.41 9.45
N ALA A 70 0.84 1.54 8.78
CA ALA A 70 -0.49 1.91 8.28
C ALA A 70 -0.43 2.59 6.91
N VAL A 71 -1.46 2.43 6.09
CA VAL A 71 -1.64 3.25 4.87
C VAL A 71 -2.20 4.61 5.27
N LYS A 72 -1.41 5.67 5.08
CA LYS A 72 -1.82 7.03 5.50
C LYS A 72 -2.46 7.84 4.38
N CYS A 73 -2.04 7.60 3.15
CA CYS A 73 -2.67 8.22 1.99
C CYS A 73 -2.58 7.35 0.74
N ILE A 74 -3.47 7.64 -0.20
CA ILE A 74 -3.51 7.04 -1.53
C ILE A 74 -3.41 8.16 -2.56
N ILE A 75 -2.66 7.93 -3.62
CA ILE A 75 -2.51 8.88 -4.73
C ILE A 75 -3.02 8.19 -6.00
N ASN A 76 -3.95 8.83 -6.71
CA ASN A 76 -4.41 8.30 -7.99
C ASN A 76 -3.45 8.68 -9.13
N SER A 77 -3.68 8.13 -10.32
CA SER A 77 -2.88 8.42 -11.52
C SER A 77 -2.84 9.90 -11.93
N SER A 78 -3.79 10.71 -11.46
CA SER A 78 -3.82 12.17 -11.68
C SER A 78 -3.04 12.97 -10.63
N GLY A 79 -2.39 12.31 -9.66
CA GLY A 79 -1.66 12.96 -8.58
C GLY A 79 -2.54 13.49 -7.44
N PHE A 80 -3.84 13.18 -7.42
CA PHE A 80 -4.72 13.60 -6.34
C PHE A 80 -4.48 12.73 -5.11
N ILE A 81 -4.18 13.38 -3.98
CA ILE A 81 -3.89 12.74 -2.70
C ILE A 81 -5.18 12.63 -1.88
N LYS A 82 -5.57 11.40 -1.54
CA LYS A 82 -6.61 11.11 -0.54
C LYS A 82 -5.93 10.73 0.78
N ARG A 83 -6.01 11.61 1.77
CA ARG A 83 -5.57 11.33 3.16
C ARG A 83 -6.62 10.44 3.84
N LEU A 84 -6.15 9.56 4.74
CA LEU A 84 -6.98 8.52 5.37
C LEU A 84 -7.10 8.71 6.89
N ASP A 85 -7.00 9.96 7.36
CA ASP A 85 -6.91 10.30 8.79
C ASP A 85 -8.14 9.84 9.62
N GLU A 86 -9.27 9.56 8.99
CA GLU A 86 -10.51 9.10 9.62
C GLU A 86 -10.78 7.58 9.47
N LEU A 87 -9.88 6.85 8.82
CA LEU A 87 -10.02 5.41 8.58
C LEU A 87 -9.08 4.62 9.50
N ASP A 88 -9.59 3.52 10.05
CA ASP A 88 -8.76 2.53 10.72
C ASP A 88 -7.92 1.78 9.68
N THR A 89 -6.67 2.22 9.55
CA THR A 89 -5.70 1.81 8.53
C THR A 89 -4.46 1.16 9.11
N SER A 90 -4.39 1.07 10.43
CA SER A 90 -3.27 0.44 11.15
C SER A 90 -3.43 -1.06 11.24
N PHE A 91 -2.29 -1.75 11.28
CA PHE A 91 -2.21 -3.18 11.54
C PHE A 91 -1.29 -3.40 12.73
N SER A 92 -1.75 -4.20 13.69
CA SER A 92 -0.95 -4.65 14.82
C SER A 92 0.06 -5.71 14.39
N ASP A 93 1.07 -5.95 15.23
CA ASP A 93 2.12 -6.95 14.95
C ASP A 93 1.53 -8.36 14.84
N ASP A 94 0.56 -8.69 15.70
CA ASP A 94 -0.15 -9.97 15.66
C ASP A 94 -0.94 -10.14 14.35
N GLU A 95 -1.66 -9.10 13.90
CA GLU A 95 -2.36 -9.12 12.60
C GLU A 95 -1.39 -9.32 11.42
N LEU A 96 -0.21 -8.71 11.49
CA LEU A 96 0.80 -8.85 10.44
C LEU A 96 1.42 -10.24 10.41
N ASP A 97 1.61 -10.88 11.57
CA ASP A 97 2.10 -12.25 11.66
C ASP A 97 1.05 -13.24 11.13
N GLU A 98 -0.23 -13.06 11.46
CA GLU A 98 -1.32 -13.86 10.88
C GLU A 98 -1.37 -13.72 9.35
N LEU A 99 -1.25 -12.49 8.83
CA LEU A 99 -1.24 -12.24 7.39
C LEU A 99 -0.04 -12.89 6.69
N ARG A 100 1.12 -12.97 7.34
CA ARG A 100 2.30 -13.69 6.83
C ARG A 100 2.04 -15.19 6.74
N ASP A 101 1.47 -15.78 7.80
CA ASP A 101 1.21 -17.21 7.89
C ASP A 101 0.10 -17.69 6.94
N MET A 102 -0.85 -16.82 6.61
CA MET A 102 -1.96 -17.10 5.67
C MET A 102 -1.55 -17.21 4.20
N GLY A 103 -0.25 -17.21 3.88
CA GLY A 103 0.20 -17.40 2.52
C GLY A 103 0.16 -16.13 1.68
N PHE A 104 0.52 -14.99 2.27
CA PHE A 104 1.30 -13.98 1.53
C PHE A 104 2.70 -14.54 1.19
N GLU A 105 2.75 -15.75 0.63
CA GLU A 105 3.82 -16.21 -0.21
C GLU A 105 3.70 -15.37 -1.48
N VAL A 106 4.39 -14.24 -1.41
CA VAL A 106 4.94 -13.50 -2.53
C VAL A 106 5.40 -14.53 -3.57
N LEU A 107 4.53 -14.85 -4.54
CA LEU A 107 4.85 -15.79 -5.61
C LEU A 107 6.05 -15.20 -6.36
N ASP A 108 7.19 -15.89 -6.25
CA ASP A 108 8.44 -15.61 -6.98
C ASP A 108 8.23 -15.63 -8.52
#